data_AF-A0A958KAT6-F1
#
_entry.id   AF-A0A958KAT6-F1
#
_cell.length_a   1.000
_cell.length_b   1.000
_cell.length_c   1.000
_cell.angle_alpha   90.00
_cell.angle_beta   90.00
_cell.angle_gamma   90.00
#
_symmetry.space_group_name_H-M   'P 1'
#
loop_
_entity.id
_entity.type
_entity.pdbx_description
1 polymer ?
#
loop_
_entity_poly.entity_id
_entity_poly.type
_entity_poly.pdbx_seq_one_letter_code
_entity_poly.pdbx_strand_id
1 'polypeptide(L)'
;HSLSEQSKKILSQLNQKIFLRAFLSNPTGTPAYELLQMYALENPLVVVEAYNPDLNPDLIERFGLSSGEVLHLSFGEDEHARQVRFREIKEESITNELLKFLRRGNLKAYFVVGHGEPDLDEDVAGGISLFTEALRQEGFLTEKLLLAQNKNVPDDARLVVLFPPQTPLLTEERQMLIQYVNQGGSLLILGDPVWPVQDNGERALAREFGIEIGFNLIVDPVQGRQGAAGVRPFVTNYATHPITDGFTEESVTAFDKASTVKVTRVSDETALSLELLTTSVSAWGETDLKSLISSDRPVITRDDADITGPVAIGAVYDKLIDGSSDPQKHSRVVAFGDSDWIRNHGFRIYFNRDLALNTVNWLSGDASTVAIRPRRFRSSFAPMSEAALRGLLAASFLLPEILLIGGLGMWWRRRVC
;
A
#
# COMPACT_ATOMS: atom_id res chain seq x y z
N HIS A 1 -40.72 2.64 9.14
CA HIS A 1 -39.78 3.77 9.10
C HIS A 1 -39.37 4.00 7.64
N SER A 2 -39.09 5.24 7.24
CA SER A 2 -38.60 5.59 5.90
C SER A 2 -37.21 6.21 6.02
N LEU A 3 -36.38 6.06 4.97
CA LEU A 3 -35.07 6.70 4.89
C LEU A 3 -35.20 8.22 4.96
N SER A 4 -34.17 8.88 5.47
CA SER A 4 -34.04 10.34 5.46
C SER A 4 -33.91 10.88 4.03
N GLU A 5 -34.31 12.14 3.84
CA GLU A 5 -34.20 12.82 2.54
C GLU A 5 -32.74 12.91 2.03
N GLN A 6 -31.77 12.96 2.94
CA GLN A 6 -30.35 12.92 2.59
C GLN A 6 -29.97 11.58 1.95
N SER A 7 -30.40 10.47 2.55
CA SER A 7 -30.16 9.12 2.01
C SER A 7 -30.80 8.94 0.65
N LYS A 8 -32.06 9.40 0.47
CA LYS A 8 -32.76 9.35 -0.82
C LYS A 8 -32.05 10.16 -1.90
N LYS A 9 -31.56 11.36 -1.56
CA LYS A 9 -30.81 12.21 -2.49
C LYS A 9 -29.49 11.58 -2.93
N ILE A 10 -28.80 10.86 -2.04
CA ILE A 10 -27.58 10.14 -2.39
C ILE A 10 -27.91 8.96 -3.29
N LEU A 11 -28.97 8.23 -2.97
CA LEU A 11 -29.43 7.10 -3.78
C LEU A 11 -29.86 7.52 -5.19
N SER A 12 -30.45 8.70 -5.38
CA SER A 12 -30.81 9.17 -6.73
C SER A 12 -29.62 9.51 -7.62
N GLN A 13 -28.41 9.63 -7.05
CA GLN A 13 -27.17 9.86 -7.81
C GLN A 13 -26.51 8.58 -8.30
N LEU A 14 -27.03 7.40 -7.92
CA LEU A 14 -26.50 6.13 -8.39
C LEU A 14 -26.71 5.95 -9.90
N ASN A 15 -25.61 5.71 -10.62
CA ASN A 15 -25.59 5.44 -12.06
C ASN A 15 -25.16 4.00 -12.38
N GLN A 16 -24.78 3.22 -11.38
CA GLN A 16 -24.36 1.82 -11.51
C GLN A 16 -24.84 0.98 -10.33
N LYS A 17 -24.90 -0.34 -10.52
CA LYS A 17 -25.36 -1.27 -9.48
C LYS A 17 -24.40 -1.29 -8.29
N ILE A 18 -24.97 -1.20 -7.09
CA ILE A 18 -24.26 -1.34 -5.82
C ILE A 18 -24.79 -2.55 -5.08
N PHE A 19 -23.89 -3.37 -4.55
CA PHE A 19 -24.23 -4.48 -3.67
C PHE A 19 -23.93 -4.11 -2.22
N LEU A 20 -24.94 -4.25 -1.35
CA LEU A 20 -24.84 -4.13 0.10
C LEU A 20 -24.95 -5.52 0.70
N ARG A 21 -23.80 -6.17 0.94
CA ARG A 21 -23.72 -7.53 1.47
C ARG A 21 -23.50 -7.52 2.98
N ALA A 22 -24.50 -7.91 3.75
CA ALA A 22 -24.41 -7.99 5.20
C ALA A 22 -24.03 -9.40 5.67
N PHE A 23 -22.93 -9.52 6.38
CA PHE A 23 -22.51 -10.76 7.04
C PHE A 23 -22.95 -10.69 8.49
N LEU A 24 -24.06 -11.35 8.82
CA LEU A 24 -24.71 -11.29 10.14
C LEU A 24 -24.94 -12.70 10.67
N SER A 25 -24.72 -12.92 11.96
CA SER A 25 -25.03 -14.23 12.58
C SER A 25 -26.51 -14.62 12.40
N ASN A 26 -27.40 -13.64 12.33
CA ASN A 26 -28.79 -13.84 11.90
C ASN A 26 -29.11 -12.92 10.70
N PRO A 27 -29.10 -13.43 9.46
CA PRO A 27 -29.18 -12.60 8.26
C PRO A 27 -30.58 -12.03 7.98
N THR A 28 -31.64 -12.57 8.60
CA THR A 28 -33.03 -12.18 8.33
C THR A 28 -33.77 -11.73 9.59
N GLY A 29 -34.72 -10.81 9.44
CA GLY A 29 -35.57 -10.34 10.55
C GLY A 29 -34.84 -9.50 11.60
N THR A 30 -33.66 -8.97 11.25
CA THR A 30 -32.91 -8.04 12.09
C THR A 30 -33.17 -6.60 11.66
N PRO A 31 -33.14 -5.61 12.59
CA PRO A 31 -33.27 -4.20 12.23
C PRO A 31 -32.24 -3.73 11.20
N ALA A 32 -31.04 -4.32 11.22
CA ALA A 32 -29.99 -4.06 10.24
C ALA A 32 -30.40 -4.50 8.82
N TYR A 33 -30.94 -5.71 8.68
CA TYR A 33 -31.42 -6.21 7.40
C TYR A 33 -32.61 -5.40 6.88
N GLU A 34 -33.57 -5.07 7.75
CA GLU A 34 -34.72 -4.23 7.40
C GLU A 34 -34.28 -2.86 6.90
N LEU A 35 -33.29 -2.24 7.56
CA LEU A 35 -32.73 -0.97 7.11
C LEU A 35 -32.10 -1.09 5.72
N LEU A 36 -31.28 -2.11 5.47
CA LEU A 36 -30.67 -2.32 4.15
C LEU A 36 -31.74 -2.53 3.06
N GLN A 37 -32.79 -3.28 3.35
CA GLN A 37 -33.93 -3.46 2.43
C GLN A 37 -34.61 -2.13 2.08
N MET A 38 -34.67 -1.16 3.01
CA MET A 38 -35.18 0.18 2.68
C MET A 38 -34.33 0.89 1.61
N TYR A 39 -33.02 0.67 1.57
CA TYR A 39 -32.15 1.22 0.50
C TYR A 39 -32.45 0.58 -0.85
N ALA A 40 -32.64 -0.74 -0.91
CA ALA A 40 -33.01 -1.46 -2.13
C ALA A 40 -34.40 -1.07 -2.67
N LEU A 41 -35.34 -0.78 -1.77
CA LEU A 41 -36.68 -0.30 -2.14
C LEU A 41 -36.64 1.12 -2.75
N GLU A 42 -35.72 1.96 -2.31
CA GLU A 42 -35.63 3.35 -2.77
C GLU A 42 -34.93 3.47 -4.14
N ASN A 43 -33.94 2.63 -4.44
CA ASN A 43 -33.30 2.58 -5.76
C ASN A 43 -33.02 1.14 -6.22
N PRO A 44 -33.55 0.71 -7.39
CA PRO A 44 -33.36 -0.66 -7.91
C PRO A 44 -31.91 -1.01 -8.30
N LEU A 45 -31.00 -0.02 -8.37
CA LEU A 45 -29.58 -0.27 -8.53
C LEU A 45 -28.91 -0.77 -7.25
N VAL A 46 -29.56 -0.65 -6.09
CA VAL A 46 -29.07 -1.21 -4.83
C VAL A 46 -29.57 -2.64 -4.65
N VAL A 47 -28.64 -3.58 -4.64
CA VAL A 47 -28.88 -5.00 -4.38
C VAL A 47 -28.45 -5.30 -2.95
N VAL A 48 -29.33 -5.90 -2.16
CA VAL A 48 -29.05 -6.28 -0.77
C VAL A 48 -28.97 -7.78 -0.67
N GLU A 49 -27.87 -8.27 -0.09
CA GLU A 49 -27.66 -9.69 0.17
C GLU A 49 -27.27 -9.84 1.64
N ALA A 50 -27.73 -10.90 2.29
CA ALA A 50 -27.40 -11.16 3.68
C ALA A 50 -26.97 -12.62 3.85
N TYR A 51 -25.81 -12.82 4.45
CA TYR A 51 -25.18 -14.11 4.62
C TYR A 51 -24.88 -14.35 6.09
N ASN A 52 -25.07 -15.59 6.53
CA ASN A 52 -24.52 -16.01 7.83
C ASN A 52 -23.03 -16.35 7.62
N PRO A 53 -22.09 -15.69 8.33
CA PRO A 53 -20.66 -15.91 8.16
C PRO A 53 -20.22 -17.32 8.54
N ASP A 54 -20.87 -17.96 9.50
CA ASP A 54 -20.56 -19.32 9.96
C ASP A 54 -21.03 -20.38 8.95
N LEU A 55 -22.10 -20.08 8.21
CA LEU A 55 -22.65 -20.98 7.17
C LEU A 55 -22.02 -20.76 5.79
N ASN A 56 -21.36 -19.64 5.57
CA ASN A 56 -20.75 -19.27 4.28
C ASN A 56 -19.26 -18.88 4.45
N PRO A 57 -18.42 -19.80 4.97
CA PRO A 57 -17.00 -19.51 5.25
C PRO A 57 -16.20 -19.20 3.97
N ASP A 58 -16.62 -19.75 2.83
CA ASP A 58 -16.07 -19.47 1.51
C ASP A 58 -16.22 -18.00 1.12
N LEU A 59 -17.37 -17.38 1.40
CA LEU A 59 -17.58 -15.95 1.15
C LEU A 59 -16.75 -15.07 2.09
N ILE A 60 -16.56 -15.50 3.35
CA ILE A 60 -15.69 -14.80 4.31
C ILE A 60 -14.24 -14.79 3.82
N GLU A 61 -13.75 -15.94 3.35
CA GLU A 61 -12.40 -16.06 2.79
C GLU A 61 -12.26 -15.29 1.47
N ARG A 62 -13.20 -15.48 0.54
CA ARG A 62 -13.24 -14.82 -0.78
C ARG A 62 -13.22 -13.31 -0.64
N PHE A 63 -14.02 -12.77 0.26
CA PHE A 63 -14.06 -11.34 0.54
C PHE A 63 -13.06 -10.94 1.63
N GLY A 64 -12.17 -11.82 2.11
CA GLY A 64 -11.14 -11.48 3.10
C GLY A 64 -11.66 -10.77 4.36
N LEU A 65 -12.88 -11.11 4.78
CA LEU A 65 -13.55 -10.57 5.95
C LEU A 65 -12.95 -11.20 7.22
N SER A 66 -13.03 -10.52 8.37
CA SER A 66 -12.71 -11.18 9.65
C SER A 66 -13.98 -11.55 10.39
N SER A 67 -13.86 -12.49 11.32
CA SER A 67 -14.97 -12.96 12.16
C SER A 67 -15.67 -11.80 12.89
N GLY A 68 -17.00 -11.70 12.72
CA GLY A 68 -17.86 -10.65 13.26
C GLY A 68 -18.94 -10.19 12.26
N GLU A 69 -19.83 -9.30 12.71
CA GLU A 69 -20.83 -8.68 11.83
C GLU A 69 -20.18 -7.61 10.94
N VAL A 70 -20.30 -7.75 9.62
CA VAL A 70 -19.64 -6.83 8.65
C VAL A 70 -20.60 -6.48 7.52
N LEU A 71 -20.64 -5.20 7.12
CA LEU A 71 -21.29 -4.78 5.88
C LEU A 71 -20.24 -4.59 4.79
N HIS A 72 -20.41 -5.28 3.68
CA HIS A 72 -19.52 -5.24 2.54
C HIS A 72 -20.21 -4.51 1.39
N LEU A 73 -19.66 -3.39 0.94
CA LEU A 73 -20.22 -2.56 -0.13
C LEU A 73 -19.42 -2.77 -1.42
N SER A 74 -20.04 -3.00 -2.57
CA SER A 74 -19.30 -3.13 -3.84
C SER A 74 -20.03 -2.53 -5.04
N PHE A 75 -19.26 -2.07 -6.04
CA PHE A 75 -19.78 -1.79 -7.38
C PHE A 75 -19.72 -3.08 -8.19
N GLY A 76 -20.85 -3.48 -8.78
CA GLY A 76 -20.93 -4.76 -9.50
C GLY A 76 -20.80 -5.98 -8.57
N GLU A 77 -20.86 -7.18 -9.18
CA GLU A 77 -20.91 -8.42 -8.43
C GLU A 77 -19.60 -8.70 -7.66
N ASP A 78 -18.41 -8.35 -8.17
CA ASP A 78 -17.16 -8.70 -7.47
C ASP A 78 -15.93 -7.78 -7.72
N GLU A 79 -15.89 -6.89 -8.72
CA GLU A 79 -14.60 -6.35 -9.20
C GLU A 79 -14.05 -5.10 -8.47
N HIS A 80 -14.85 -4.39 -7.66
CA HIS A 80 -14.44 -3.13 -7.03
C HIS A 80 -15.06 -2.94 -5.63
N ALA A 81 -14.86 -3.93 -4.75
CA ALA A 81 -15.56 -4.00 -3.48
C ALA A 81 -14.86 -3.25 -2.32
N ARG A 82 -15.54 -2.25 -1.75
CA ARG A 82 -15.12 -1.57 -0.52
C ARG A 82 -15.74 -2.19 0.72
N GLN A 83 -14.91 -2.83 1.52
CA GLN A 83 -15.32 -3.42 2.79
C GLN A 83 -15.41 -2.33 3.86
N VAL A 84 -16.57 -2.18 4.51
CA VAL A 84 -16.68 -1.26 5.64
C VAL A 84 -17.18 -1.98 6.87
N ARG A 85 -16.31 -2.05 7.88
CA ARG A 85 -16.73 -2.58 9.18
C ARG A 85 -17.43 -1.51 9.97
N PHE A 86 -18.68 -1.79 10.31
CA PHE A 86 -19.42 -0.99 11.27
C PHE A 86 -19.48 -1.75 12.59
N ARG A 87 -19.32 -1.04 13.71
CA ARG A 87 -19.69 -1.61 15.02
C ARG A 87 -21.20 -1.80 15.14
N GLU A 88 -21.96 -0.92 14.48
CA GLU A 88 -23.43 -0.96 14.41
C GLU A 88 -23.90 -0.49 13.02
N ILE A 89 -24.81 -1.23 12.39
CA ILE A 89 -25.40 -0.86 11.10
C ILE A 89 -26.50 0.18 11.35
N LYS A 90 -26.18 1.45 11.09
CA LYS A 90 -27.09 2.61 11.20
C LYS A 90 -27.22 3.33 9.87
N GLU A 91 -28.34 4.03 9.67
CA GLU A 91 -28.61 4.75 8.43
C GLU A 91 -27.49 5.74 8.11
N GLU A 92 -27.16 6.62 9.06
CA GLU A 92 -26.09 7.61 8.92
C GLU A 92 -24.76 7.00 8.46
N SER A 93 -24.37 5.87 9.04
CA SER A 93 -23.14 5.17 8.70
C SER A 93 -23.16 4.66 7.25
N ILE A 94 -24.26 4.05 6.82
CA ILE A 94 -24.44 3.55 5.45
C ILE A 94 -24.46 4.72 4.46
N THR A 95 -25.24 5.75 4.73
CA THR A 95 -25.38 6.95 3.88
C THR A 95 -24.03 7.65 3.68
N ASN A 96 -23.25 7.81 4.75
CA ASN A 96 -21.94 8.43 4.67
C ASN A 96 -20.96 7.58 3.86
N GLU A 97 -21.01 6.26 3.99
CA GLU A 97 -20.14 5.39 3.21
C GLU A 97 -20.55 5.30 1.74
N LEU A 98 -21.85 5.30 1.43
CA LEU A 98 -22.35 5.42 0.06
C LEU A 98 -21.94 6.76 -0.57
N LEU A 99 -22.02 7.86 0.17
CA LEU A 99 -21.56 9.17 -0.30
C LEU A 99 -20.07 9.17 -0.61
N LYS A 100 -19.23 8.60 0.28
CA LYS A 100 -17.79 8.44 0.03
C LYS A 100 -17.54 7.55 -1.18
N PHE A 101 -18.27 6.44 -1.29
CA PHE A 101 -18.14 5.49 -2.37
C PHE A 101 -18.55 6.07 -3.73
N LEU A 102 -19.61 6.89 -3.79
CA LEU A 102 -20.01 7.60 -5.00
C LEU A 102 -19.03 8.70 -5.41
N ARG A 103 -18.45 9.42 -4.44
CA ARG A 103 -17.40 10.39 -4.71
C ARG A 103 -16.14 9.73 -5.27
N ARG A 104 -15.80 8.52 -4.78
CA ARG A 104 -14.59 7.79 -5.17
C ARG A 104 -14.74 6.92 -6.41
N GLY A 105 -15.90 6.33 -6.68
CA GLY A 105 -16.12 5.42 -7.82
C GLY A 105 -15.94 6.05 -9.21
N ASN A 106 -15.81 7.37 -9.29
CA ASN A 106 -15.44 8.10 -10.51
C ASN A 106 -13.95 8.47 -10.56
N LEU A 107 -13.16 8.18 -9.54
CA LEU A 107 -11.76 8.57 -9.43
C LEU A 107 -10.88 7.50 -10.05
N LYS A 108 -10.09 7.89 -11.05
CA LYS A 108 -9.17 7.00 -11.74
C LYS A 108 -7.74 7.16 -11.24
N ALA A 109 -7.12 6.03 -10.92
CA ALA A 109 -5.68 5.89 -10.78
C ALA A 109 -5.11 5.42 -12.13
N TYR A 110 -4.40 6.32 -12.79
CA TYR A 110 -3.76 6.03 -14.08
C TYR A 110 -2.33 5.55 -13.86
N PHE A 111 -1.95 4.46 -14.53
CA PHE A 111 -0.60 3.90 -14.49
C PHE A 111 0.09 4.19 -15.82
N VAL A 112 1.22 4.88 -15.78
CA VAL A 112 2.01 5.12 -16.99
C VAL A 112 2.47 3.77 -17.55
N VAL A 113 2.26 3.57 -18.85
CA VAL A 113 2.71 2.38 -19.58
C VAL A 113 3.31 2.78 -20.92
N GLY A 114 4.20 1.93 -21.43
CA GLY A 114 4.83 2.10 -22.75
C GLY A 114 6.35 2.09 -22.70
N HIS A 115 6.94 2.05 -21.49
CA HIS A 115 8.37 2.09 -21.26
C HIS A 115 8.89 0.89 -20.46
N GLY A 116 8.12 -0.19 -20.34
CA GLY A 116 8.52 -1.43 -19.65
C GLY A 116 7.98 -1.57 -18.23
N GLU A 117 6.91 -0.84 -17.90
CA GLU A 117 6.22 -0.90 -16.62
C GLU A 117 5.45 -2.22 -16.43
N PRO A 118 5.14 -2.60 -15.19
CA PRO A 118 4.40 -3.83 -14.90
C PRO A 118 2.99 -3.79 -15.48
N ASP A 119 2.48 -4.95 -15.92
CA ASP A 119 1.06 -5.06 -16.29
C ASP A 119 0.18 -5.05 -15.02
N LEU A 120 -0.96 -4.36 -15.11
CA LEU A 120 -1.84 -4.07 -13.98
C LEU A 120 -2.49 -5.32 -13.40
N ASP A 121 -2.67 -6.37 -14.20
CA ASP A 121 -3.40 -7.58 -13.82
C ASP A 121 -2.49 -8.81 -13.77
N GLU A 122 -1.18 -8.63 -13.91
CA GLU A 122 -0.22 -9.73 -13.90
C GLU A 122 -0.05 -10.32 -12.48
N ASP A 123 -0.55 -11.53 -12.28
CA ASP A 123 -0.43 -12.29 -11.03
C ASP A 123 0.86 -13.12 -10.98
N VAL A 124 2.00 -12.43 -11.06
CA VAL A 124 3.33 -13.00 -10.81
C VAL A 124 4.01 -12.23 -9.68
N ALA A 125 5.07 -12.78 -9.10
CA ALA A 125 5.78 -12.16 -7.97
C ALA A 125 6.25 -10.72 -8.28
N GLY A 126 6.65 -10.46 -9.53
CA GLY A 126 7.06 -9.13 -10.00
C GLY A 126 5.92 -8.25 -10.53
N GLY A 127 4.70 -8.76 -10.63
CA GLY A 127 3.53 -8.00 -11.08
C GLY A 127 2.94 -7.10 -10.00
N ILE A 128 1.87 -6.38 -10.30
CA ILE A 128 1.21 -5.41 -9.39
C ILE A 128 -0.29 -5.64 -9.21
N SER A 129 -0.80 -6.80 -9.62
CA SER A 129 -2.22 -7.18 -9.52
C SER A 129 -2.80 -7.03 -8.12
N LEU A 130 -2.01 -7.29 -7.06
CA LEU A 130 -2.47 -7.13 -5.68
C LEU A 130 -2.61 -5.66 -5.27
N PHE A 131 -1.75 -4.78 -5.80
CA PHE A 131 -1.83 -3.36 -5.54
C PHE A 131 -3.02 -2.75 -6.27
N THR A 132 -3.19 -3.05 -7.55
CA THR A 132 -4.32 -2.56 -8.37
C THR A 132 -5.65 -3.05 -7.80
N GLU A 133 -5.74 -4.32 -7.42
CA GLU A 133 -6.93 -4.87 -6.73
C GLU A 133 -7.20 -4.15 -5.40
N ALA A 134 -6.16 -3.87 -4.61
CA ALA A 134 -6.34 -3.11 -3.38
C ALA A 134 -6.82 -1.67 -3.64
N LEU A 135 -6.43 -1.03 -4.75
CA LEU A 135 -6.97 0.27 -5.15
C LEU A 135 -8.44 0.19 -5.56
N ARG A 136 -8.82 -0.85 -6.29
CA ARG A 136 -10.23 -1.13 -6.64
C ARG A 136 -11.08 -1.30 -5.39
N GLN A 137 -10.56 -1.99 -4.38
CA GLN A 137 -11.19 -2.11 -3.06
C GLN A 137 -11.28 -0.78 -2.30
N GLU A 138 -10.38 0.18 -2.56
CA GLU A 138 -10.46 1.54 -2.02
C GLU A 138 -11.46 2.43 -2.78
N GLY A 139 -12.03 1.92 -3.88
CA GLY A 139 -13.02 2.60 -4.72
C GLY A 139 -12.42 3.33 -5.93
N PHE A 140 -11.15 3.11 -6.26
CA PHE A 140 -10.54 3.65 -7.48
C PHE A 140 -10.84 2.76 -8.67
N LEU A 141 -10.98 3.36 -9.84
CA LEU A 141 -10.81 2.65 -11.11
C LEU A 141 -9.34 2.71 -11.51
N THR A 142 -8.77 1.60 -11.98
CA THR A 142 -7.36 1.53 -12.41
C THR A 142 -7.29 1.51 -13.93
N GLU A 143 -6.55 2.44 -14.54
CA GLU A 143 -6.48 2.58 -15.99
C GLU A 143 -5.02 2.68 -16.46
N LYS A 144 -4.76 2.25 -17.70
CA LYS A 144 -3.45 2.42 -18.34
C LYS A 144 -3.35 3.80 -18.99
N LEU A 145 -2.21 4.45 -18.87
CA LEU A 145 -1.91 5.76 -19.46
C LEU A 145 -0.73 5.65 -20.43
N LEU A 146 -1.04 5.62 -21.72
CA LEU A 146 -0.03 5.75 -22.77
C LEU A 146 0.20 7.24 -23.06
N LEU A 147 1.32 7.79 -22.60
CA LEU A 147 1.62 9.22 -22.76
C LEU A 147 1.83 9.59 -24.24
N ALA A 148 2.49 8.73 -25.03
CA ALA A 148 2.68 8.93 -26.47
C ALA A 148 1.39 9.04 -27.29
N GLN A 149 0.27 8.49 -26.81
CA GLN A 149 -1.02 8.51 -27.53
C GLN A 149 -1.96 9.62 -27.04
N ASN A 150 -1.71 10.16 -25.86
CA ASN A 150 -2.55 11.17 -25.26
C ASN A 150 -1.93 12.56 -25.43
N LYS A 151 -2.76 13.59 -25.59
CA LYS A 151 -2.27 14.97 -25.64
C LYS A 151 -1.94 15.52 -24.25
N ASN A 152 -2.69 15.08 -23.25
CA ASN A 152 -2.57 15.45 -21.84
C ASN A 152 -2.93 14.24 -20.97
N VAL A 153 -2.55 14.27 -19.69
CA VAL A 153 -3.14 13.37 -18.68
C VAL A 153 -4.66 13.62 -18.66
N PRO A 154 -5.50 12.56 -18.68
CA PRO A 154 -6.96 12.72 -18.65
C PRO A 154 -7.46 13.56 -17.48
N ASP A 155 -8.47 14.40 -17.71
CA ASP A 155 -9.04 15.30 -16.70
C ASP A 155 -9.69 14.55 -15.52
N ASP A 156 -10.07 13.29 -15.73
CA ASP A 156 -10.63 12.39 -14.71
C ASP A 156 -9.55 11.64 -13.89
N ALA A 157 -8.26 11.90 -14.15
CA ALA A 157 -7.15 11.33 -13.42
C ALA A 157 -7.04 11.94 -12.01
N ARG A 158 -7.37 11.13 -10.99
CA ARG A 158 -7.17 11.53 -9.59
C ARG A 158 -5.72 11.42 -9.16
N LEU A 159 -5.03 10.44 -9.70
CA LEU A 159 -3.68 10.02 -9.37
C LEU A 159 -3.04 9.45 -10.64
N VAL A 160 -1.77 9.76 -10.87
CA VAL A 160 -0.91 9.05 -11.82
C VAL A 160 0.18 8.30 -11.06
N VAL A 161 0.44 7.05 -11.45
CA VAL A 161 1.51 6.21 -10.90
C VAL A 161 2.54 5.98 -12.00
N LEU A 162 3.79 6.34 -11.69
CA LEU A 162 4.95 6.12 -12.56
C LEU A 162 5.88 5.11 -11.87
N PHE A 163 5.89 3.88 -12.39
CA PHE A 163 6.95 2.91 -12.10
C PHE A 163 8.25 3.33 -12.79
N PRO A 164 9.43 2.88 -12.32
CA PRO A 164 10.68 3.22 -12.96
C PRO A 164 10.68 2.73 -14.41
N PRO A 165 10.75 3.64 -15.40
CA PRO A 165 10.75 3.26 -16.81
C PRO A 165 11.99 2.44 -17.14
N GLN A 166 11.86 1.40 -17.97
CA GLN A 166 13.00 0.65 -18.51
C GLN A 166 13.63 1.33 -19.72
N THR A 167 12.84 2.13 -20.44
CA THR A 167 13.29 2.99 -21.54
C THR A 167 13.05 4.45 -21.21
N PRO A 168 13.87 5.40 -21.70
CA PRO A 168 13.71 6.81 -21.38
C PRO A 168 12.35 7.37 -21.79
N LEU A 169 11.73 8.13 -20.89
CA LEU A 169 10.59 9.00 -21.20
C LEU A 169 11.03 10.12 -22.15
N LEU A 170 10.17 10.43 -23.12
CA LEU A 170 10.35 11.59 -23.98
C LEU A 170 10.24 12.89 -23.17
N THR A 171 10.83 13.96 -23.69
CA THR A 171 10.79 15.26 -23.01
C THR A 171 9.37 15.80 -22.91
N GLU A 172 8.55 15.58 -23.95
CA GLU A 172 7.15 15.96 -24.02
C GLU A 172 6.30 15.19 -23.01
N GLU A 173 6.59 13.90 -22.80
CA GLU A 173 5.90 13.04 -21.83
C GLU A 173 6.18 13.49 -20.40
N ARG A 174 7.45 13.78 -20.06
CA ARG A 174 7.78 14.38 -18.76
C ARG A 174 7.10 15.73 -18.58
N GLN A 175 7.10 16.58 -19.61
CA GLN A 175 6.47 17.88 -19.54
C GLN A 175 4.95 17.79 -19.29
N MET A 176 4.30 16.77 -19.84
CA MET A 176 2.88 16.48 -19.61
C MET A 176 2.62 16.12 -18.14
N LEU A 177 3.45 15.26 -17.53
CA LEU A 177 3.35 14.91 -16.13
C LEU A 177 3.62 16.12 -15.20
N ILE A 178 4.61 16.95 -15.55
CA ILE A 178 4.91 18.20 -14.84
C ILE A 178 3.68 19.13 -14.87
N GLN A 179 3.08 19.33 -16.05
CA GLN A 179 1.89 20.16 -16.21
C GLN A 179 0.70 19.63 -15.43
N TYR A 180 0.48 18.30 -15.46
CA TYR A 180 -0.58 17.65 -14.69
C TYR A 180 -0.45 17.97 -13.19
N VAL A 181 0.74 17.76 -12.60
CA VAL A 181 0.96 18.07 -11.18
C VAL A 181 0.79 19.57 -10.92
N ASN A 182 1.38 20.45 -11.73
CA ASN A 182 1.26 21.91 -11.56
C ASN A 182 -0.17 22.45 -11.68
N GLN A 183 -1.10 21.67 -12.24
CA GLN A 183 -2.52 21.99 -12.29
C GLN A 183 -3.31 21.43 -11.09
N GLY A 184 -2.64 20.93 -10.05
CA GLY A 184 -3.24 20.30 -8.88
C GLY A 184 -3.45 18.79 -9.04
N GLY A 185 -2.70 18.15 -9.93
CA GLY A 185 -2.65 16.70 -10.07
C GLY A 185 -1.86 16.02 -8.95
N SER A 186 -1.96 14.70 -8.87
CA SER A 186 -1.28 13.91 -7.84
C SER A 186 -0.48 12.78 -8.46
N LEU A 187 0.81 12.68 -8.13
CA LEU A 187 1.76 11.78 -8.78
C LEU A 187 2.49 10.90 -7.75
N LEU A 188 2.47 9.59 -7.96
CA LEU A 188 3.33 8.64 -7.28
C LEU A 188 4.49 8.27 -8.22
N ILE A 189 5.72 8.56 -7.80
CA ILE A 189 6.95 8.23 -8.54
C ILE A 189 7.69 7.12 -7.80
N LEU A 190 8.02 6.05 -8.50
CA LEU A 190 8.85 4.97 -7.97
C LEU A 190 10.16 4.93 -8.77
N GLY A 191 11.27 4.85 -8.07
CA GLY A 191 12.59 4.61 -8.65
C GLY A 191 13.14 3.26 -8.20
N ASP A 192 14.15 2.76 -8.89
CA ASP A 192 14.98 1.63 -8.46
C ASP A 192 16.46 1.97 -8.70
N PRO A 193 17.42 1.40 -7.96
CA PRO A 193 18.83 1.42 -8.33
C PRO A 193 19.02 0.79 -9.72
N VAL A 194 19.72 1.49 -10.59
CA VAL A 194 19.92 1.07 -11.99
C VAL A 194 21.40 0.93 -12.32
N TRP A 195 21.73 -0.14 -13.04
CA TRP A 195 23.05 -0.35 -13.63
C TRP A 195 22.94 -0.81 -15.09
N PRO A 196 23.63 -0.18 -16.05
CA PRO A 196 24.46 1.02 -15.89
C PRO A 196 23.64 2.22 -15.40
N VAL A 197 24.30 3.15 -14.72
CA VAL A 197 23.68 4.36 -14.17
C VAL A 197 23.11 5.20 -15.32
N GLN A 198 21.77 5.28 -15.41
CA GLN A 198 21.06 6.08 -16.40
C GLN A 198 19.74 6.60 -15.80
N ASP A 199 19.37 7.83 -16.14
CA ASP A 199 18.05 8.38 -15.80
C ASP A 199 17.08 8.09 -16.95
N ASN A 200 16.04 7.32 -16.69
CA ASN A 200 14.99 7.08 -17.68
C ASN A 200 13.83 8.09 -17.56
N GLY A 201 13.97 9.11 -16.71
CA GLY A 201 13.10 10.28 -16.64
C GLY A 201 12.37 10.44 -15.32
N GLU A 202 12.22 9.38 -14.54
CA GLU A 202 11.58 9.38 -13.21
C GLU A 202 12.35 10.24 -12.20
N ARG A 203 13.69 10.20 -12.22
CA ARG A 203 14.52 11.01 -11.31
C ARG A 203 14.52 12.46 -11.74
N ALA A 204 14.60 12.73 -13.04
CA ALA A 204 14.45 14.07 -13.59
C ALA A 204 13.08 14.67 -13.22
N LEU A 205 12.00 13.89 -13.35
CA LEU A 205 10.66 14.32 -12.99
C LEU A 205 10.52 14.61 -11.50
N ALA A 206 11.06 13.76 -10.62
CA ALA A 206 11.05 13.99 -9.18
C ALA A 206 11.78 15.29 -8.79
N ARG A 207 12.89 15.61 -9.47
CA ARG A 207 13.70 16.82 -9.21
C ARG A 207 12.93 18.12 -9.46
N GLU A 208 11.99 18.14 -10.40
CA GLU A 208 11.12 19.29 -10.65
C GLU A 208 10.26 19.66 -9.42
N PHE A 209 10.00 18.69 -8.55
CA PHE A 209 9.24 18.86 -7.31
C PHE A 209 10.14 18.88 -6.07
N GLY A 210 11.44 19.15 -6.23
CA GLY A 210 12.39 19.28 -5.13
C GLY A 210 12.81 17.97 -4.47
N ILE A 211 12.48 16.83 -5.09
CA ILE A 211 12.82 15.49 -4.60
C ILE A 211 13.93 14.88 -5.47
N GLU A 212 15.03 14.48 -4.87
CA GLU A 212 16.13 13.79 -5.54
C GLU A 212 16.10 12.29 -5.20
N ILE A 213 15.95 11.45 -6.23
CA ILE A 213 16.14 10.00 -6.14
C ILE A 213 17.56 9.69 -6.64
N GLY A 214 18.38 9.06 -5.79
CA GLY A 214 19.78 8.79 -6.05
C GLY A 214 20.05 7.71 -7.10
N PHE A 215 21.31 7.64 -7.55
CA PHE A 215 21.86 6.56 -8.37
C PHE A 215 22.72 5.63 -7.51
N ASN A 216 22.16 5.19 -6.39
CA ASN A 216 22.87 4.43 -5.36
C ASN A 216 21.98 3.30 -4.84
N LEU A 217 22.57 2.45 -4.02
CA LEU A 217 21.89 1.35 -3.35
C LEU A 217 21.99 1.56 -1.84
N ILE A 218 20.87 1.55 -1.14
CA ILE A 218 20.86 1.61 0.31
C ILE A 218 21.35 0.28 0.87
N VAL A 219 22.33 0.38 1.76
CA VAL A 219 22.81 -0.73 2.57
C VAL A 219 22.55 -0.40 4.03
N ASP A 220 21.75 -1.23 4.71
CA ASP A 220 21.46 -1.14 6.13
C ASP A 220 21.84 -2.44 6.86
N PRO A 221 22.99 -2.49 7.53
CA PRO A 221 23.50 -3.69 8.18
C PRO A 221 22.74 -4.04 9.48
N VAL A 222 22.03 -3.09 10.09
CA VAL A 222 21.33 -3.29 11.37
C VAL A 222 19.88 -3.69 11.14
N GLN A 223 19.21 -3.06 10.18
CA GLN A 223 17.83 -3.37 9.85
C GLN A 223 17.70 -4.50 8.82
N GLY A 224 18.73 -4.80 8.02
CA GLY A 224 18.78 -5.98 7.16
C GLY A 224 18.82 -7.27 7.97
N ARG A 225 17.64 -7.85 8.30
CA ARG A 225 17.58 -9.14 9.00
C ARG A 225 18.32 -10.22 8.21
N GLN A 226 19.05 -11.07 8.94
CA GLN A 226 19.89 -12.19 8.49
C GLN A 226 19.55 -12.70 7.06
N GLY A 227 20.46 -12.49 6.11
CA GLY A 227 20.44 -13.17 4.81
C GLY A 227 20.59 -12.28 3.58
N ALA A 228 20.35 -10.96 3.69
CA ALA A 228 20.32 -10.07 2.53
C ALA A 228 21.39 -8.96 2.58
N ALA A 229 22.66 -9.27 2.91
CA ALA A 229 23.84 -8.38 2.82
C ALA A 229 23.65 -6.87 3.18
N GLY A 230 22.65 -6.50 3.97
CA GLY A 230 22.18 -5.13 4.19
C GLY A 230 21.36 -4.48 3.07
N VAL A 231 21.17 -5.09 1.89
CA VAL A 231 20.51 -4.46 0.72
C VAL A 231 18.98 -4.48 0.75
N ARG A 232 18.40 -5.00 1.83
CA ARG A 232 16.96 -4.97 2.10
C ARG A 232 16.71 -4.22 3.42
N PRO A 233 16.63 -2.88 3.41
CA PRO A 233 16.34 -2.12 4.63
C PRO A 233 14.93 -2.43 5.15
N PHE A 234 14.82 -2.61 6.47
CA PHE A 234 13.56 -2.79 7.18
C PHE A 234 13.29 -1.54 8.01
N VAL A 235 12.45 -0.64 7.51
CA VAL A 235 12.23 0.66 8.12
C VAL A 235 11.22 0.57 9.25
N THR A 236 11.55 1.25 10.36
CA THR A 236 10.66 1.49 11.51
C THR A 236 10.64 2.95 11.93
N ASN A 237 11.37 3.82 11.22
CA ASN A 237 11.44 5.25 11.52
C ASN A 237 10.68 6.06 10.47
N TYR A 238 9.60 6.70 10.92
CA TYR A 238 8.65 7.41 10.07
C TYR A 238 8.48 8.85 10.56
N ALA A 239 8.47 9.79 9.64
CA ALA A 239 8.11 11.17 9.96
C ALA A 239 6.61 11.27 10.30
N THR A 240 6.22 12.28 11.08
CA THR A 240 4.81 12.57 11.36
C THR A 240 4.13 13.10 10.10
N HIS A 241 3.29 12.28 9.47
CA HIS A 241 2.59 12.62 8.24
C HIS A 241 1.29 11.80 8.13
N PRO A 242 0.22 12.27 7.46
CA PRO A 242 -1.00 11.48 7.29
C PRO A 242 -0.79 10.11 6.62
N ILE A 243 0.24 9.95 5.78
CA ILE A 243 0.58 8.65 5.16
C ILE A 243 1.05 7.63 6.21
N THR A 244 1.77 8.10 7.23
CA THR A 244 2.36 7.27 8.29
C THR A 244 1.54 7.33 9.57
N ASP A 245 0.31 7.86 9.52
CA ASP A 245 -0.57 7.90 10.67
C ASP A 245 -0.92 6.48 11.15
N GLY A 246 -0.84 6.28 12.46
CA GLY A 246 -1.00 4.97 13.10
C GLY A 246 0.20 4.01 12.98
N PHE A 247 1.29 4.41 12.31
CA PHE A 247 2.54 3.63 12.31
C PHE A 247 3.25 3.83 13.65
N THR A 248 3.74 2.72 14.21
CA THR A 248 4.50 2.66 15.47
C THR A 248 5.86 2.03 15.22
N GLU A 249 6.71 1.94 16.25
CA GLU A 249 8.00 1.23 16.18
C GLU A 249 7.87 -0.25 15.80
N GLU A 250 6.69 -0.85 16.00
CA GLU A 250 6.37 -2.23 15.58
C GLU A 250 5.93 -2.34 14.12
N SER A 251 5.64 -1.21 13.47
CA SER A 251 5.18 -1.14 12.09
C SER A 251 6.38 -1.21 11.15
N VAL A 252 6.78 -2.42 10.78
CA VAL A 252 7.93 -2.62 9.89
C VAL A 252 7.48 -2.48 8.43
N THR A 253 8.20 -1.72 7.62
CA THR A 253 8.11 -1.76 6.15
C THR A 253 9.44 -2.26 5.60
N ALA A 254 9.42 -2.93 4.45
CA ALA A 254 10.62 -3.53 3.87
C ALA A 254 10.74 -3.14 2.40
N PHE A 255 11.94 -2.71 2.02
CA PHE A 255 12.28 -2.28 0.67
C PHE A 255 13.41 -3.15 0.16
N ASP A 256 13.32 -3.63 -1.07
CA ASP A 256 14.35 -4.50 -1.65
C ASP A 256 15.17 -3.70 -2.64
N LYS A 257 16.46 -3.52 -2.34
CA LYS A 257 17.37 -2.70 -3.15
C LYS A 257 16.80 -1.31 -3.44
N ALA A 258 16.66 -0.49 -2.40
CA ALA A 258 16.20 0.89 -2.56
C ALA A 258 17.35 1.85 -2.90
N SER A 259 17.07 2.93 -3.62
CA SER A 259 17.91 4.13 -3.72
C SER A 259 17.56 5.15 -2.64
N THR A 260 18.52 6.00 -2.27
CA THR A 260 18.27 7.14 -1.38
C THR A 260 17.32 8.12 -2.03
N VAL A 261 16.41 8.67 -1.24
CA VAL A 261 15.58 9.81 -1.60
C VAL A 261 15.96 10.98 -0.68
N LYS A 262 16.04 12.19 -1.23
CA LYS A 262 16.39 13.39 -0.48
C LYS A 262 15.53 14.57 -0.91
N VAL A 263 15.13 15.39 0.06
CA VAL A 263 14.55 16.71 -0.25
C VAL A 263 15.68 17.71 -0.46
N THR A 264 15.79 18.28 -1.66
CA THR A 264 16.96 19.11 -2.04
C THR A 264 16.69 20.60 -1.99
N ARG A 265 15.46 21.03 -2.26
CA ARG A 265 15.04 22.44 -2.17
C ARG A 265 13.52 22.54 -2.26
N VAL A 266 12.96 23.29 -1.32
CA VAL A 266 11.64 23.92 -1.45
C VAL A 266 11.87 25.14 -2.35
N SER A 267 11.63 25.02 -3.65
CA SER A 267 11.77 26.14 -4.60
C SER A 267 10.71 27.23 -4.38
N ASP A 268 9.71 26.93 -3.57
CA ASP A 268 8.52 27.74 -3.33
C ASP A 268 8.16 27.63 -1.85
N GLU A 269 8.30 28.70 -1.07
CA GLU A 269 8.04 28.72 0.38
C GLU A 269 6.61 28.29 0.76
N THR A 270 5.71 28.17 -0.22
CA THR A 270 4.33 27.68 -0.06
C THR A 270 4.18 26.16 -0.19
N ALA A 271 5.24 25.43 -0.57
CA ALA A 271 5.24 23.98 -0.68
C ALA A 271 5.81 23.32 0.59
N LEU A 272 5.08 22.34 1.14
CA LEU A 272 5.60 21.42 2.14
C LEU A 272 6.40 20.33 1.45
N SER A 273 7.63 20.09 1.88
CA SER A 273 8.44 18.93 1.46
C SER A 273 9.05 18.25 2.66
N LEU A 274 8.94 16.93 2.72
CA LEU A 274 9.33 16.14 3.89
C LEU A 274 9.85 14.76 3.48
N GLU A 275 10.95 14.33 4.08
CA GLU A 275 11.43 12.95 4.03
C GLU A 275 10.57 12.08 4.94
N LEU A 276 9.92 11.06 4.37
CA LEU A 276 8.81 10.36 5.01
C LEU A 276 9.26 9.16 5.86
N LEU A 277 10.26 8.41 5.39
CA LEU A 277 10.76 7.20 6.03
C LEU A 277 12.28 7.11 5.87
N THR A 278 12.97 6.81 6.96
CA THR A 278 14.44 6.80 7.03
C THR A 278 14.97 5.49 7.56
N THR A 279 16.16 5.13 7.08
CA THR A 279 16.89 3.93 7.49
C THR A 279 17.46 4.04 8.91
N SER A 280 18.15 3.00 9.37
CA SER A 280 18.97 3.11 10.58
C SER A 280 20.11 4.12 10.41
N VAL A 281 20.64 4.59 11.55
CA VAL A 281 21.80 5.49 11.61
C VAL A 281 23.09 4.88 11.06
N SER A 282 23.17 3.55 10.99
CA SER A 282 24.31 2.82 10.45
C SER A 282 24.21 2.54 8.95
N ALA A 283 23.08 2.88 8.33
CA ALA A 283 22.92 2.69 6.90
C ALA A 283 23.74 3.70 6.09
N TRP A 284 23.92 3.42 4.82
CA TRP A 284 24.49 4.33 3.84
C TRP A 284 23.90 4.10 2.45
N GLY A 285 24.07 5.08 1.56
CA GLY A 285 23.85 4.90 0.12
C GLY A 285 25.15 4.55 -0.57
N GLU A 286 25.30 3.28 -0.97
CA GLU A 286 26.42 2.72 -1.73
C GLU A 286 26.40 3.25 -3.17
N THR A 287 27.49 3.90 -3.56
CA THR A 287 27.61 4.56 -4.87
C THR A 287 28.34 3.71 -5.93
N ASP A 288 29.20 2.76 -5.52
CA ASP A 288 29.89 1.85 -6.43
C ASP A 288 29.05 0.60 -6.73
N LEU A 289 27.95 0.82 -7.46
CA LEU A 289 27.08 -0.26 -7.93
C LEU A 289 27.82 -1.24 -8.86
N LYS A 290 28.88 -0.79 -9.54
CA LYS A 290 29.67 -1.65 -10.44
C LYS A 290 30.34 -2.77 -9.66
N SER A 291 31.02 -2.42 -8.57
CA SER A 291 31.72 -3.40 -7.72
C SER A 291 30.74 -4.41 -7.11
N LEU A 292 29.53 -3.95 -6.76
CA LEU A 292 28.47 -4.83 -6.26
C LEU A 292 27.98 -5.86 -7.27
N ILE A 293 27.83 -5.47 -8.54
CA ILE A 293 27.20 -6.30 -9.58
C ILE A 293 28.23 -7.16 -10.33
N SER A 294 29.46 -6.67 -10.48
CA SER A 294 30.50 -7.36 -11.27
C SER A 294 31.36 -8.34 -10.47
N SER A 295 31.20 -8.39 -9.15
CA SER A 295 31.92 -9.32 -8.28
C SER A 295 31.08 -10.56 -7.95
N ASP A 296 31.68 -11.75 -8.04
CA ASP A 296 31.05 -13.00 -7.58
C ASP A 296 30.83 -13.03 -6.05
N ARG A 297 31.55 -12.18 -5.31
CA ARG A 297 31.45 -12.02 -3.84
C ARG A 297 31.71 -10.56 -3.47
N PRO A 298 30.73 -9.66 -3.66
CA PRO A 298 30.91 -8.25 -3.35
C PRO A 298 31.11 -8.09 -1.84
N VAL A 299 32.18 -7.38 -1.47
CA VAL A 299 32.39 -6.93 -0.09
C VAL A 299 31.70 -5.60 0.04
N ILE A 300 30.60 -5.57 0.80
CA ILE A 300 29.80 -4.37 0.99
C ILE A 300 30.29 -3.68 2.26
N THR A 301 31.14 -2.68 2.08
CA THR A 301 31.71 -1.87 3.16
C THR A 301 31.68 -0.41 2.77
N ARG A 302 31.17 0.44 3.65
CA ARG A 302 31.08 1.88 3.42
C ARG A 302 32.46 2.49 3.16
N ASP A 303 32.57 3.32 2.13
CA ASP A 303 33.74 4.16 1.85
C ASP A 303 33.44 5.67 1.98
N ASP A 304 34.40 6.52 1.62
CA ASP A 304 34.29 7.98 1.75
C ASP A 304 33.42 8.65 0.67
N ALA A 305 33.15 7.95 -0.45
CA ALA A 305 32.29 8.43 -1.53
C ALA A 305 30.81 8.16 -1.24
N ASP A 306 30.52 7.24 -0.31
CA ASP A 306 29.17 6.85 0.06
C ASP A 306 28.38 7.91 0.84
N ILE A 307 27.06 7.85 0.68
CA ILE A 307 26.14 8.73 1.39
C ILE A 307 25.96 8.22 2.82
N THR A 308 26.47 8.96 3.80
CA THR A 308 26.34 8.60 5.22
C THR A 308 24.89 8.73 5.68
N GLY A 309 24.37 7.69 6.34
CA GLY A 309 23.03 7.68 6.89
C GLY A 309 22.83 8.41 8.23
N PRO A 310 21.60 8.41 8.76
CA PRO A 310 20.41 7.78 8.17
C PRO A 310 20.01 8.45 6.85
N VAL A 311 19.57 7.65 5.87
CA VAL A 311 19.12 8.11 4.56
C VAL A 311 17.62 7.87 4.42
N ALA A 312 16.92 8.74 3.69
CA ALA A 312 15.49 8.53 3.43
C ALA A 312 15.27 7.61 2.23
N ILE A 313 14.17 6.87 2.25
CA ILE A 313 13.73 5.98 1.15
C ILE A 313 12.56 6.59 0.39
N GLY A 314 11.81 7.49 1.02
CA GLY A 314 10.71 8.19 0.37
C GLY A 314 10.53 9.60 0.90
N ALA A 315 9.95 10.45 0.05
CA ALA A 315 9.68 11.85 0.35
C ALA A 315 8.36 12.29 -0.27
N VAL A 316 7.81 13.36 0.30
CA VAL A 316 6.56 13.97 -0.16
C VAL A 316 6.79 15.43 -0.55
N TYR A 317 5.97 15.89 -1.49
CA TYR A 317 5.79 17.27 -1.88
C TYR A 317 4.29 17.58 -1.88
N ASP A 318 3.88 18.67 -1.23
CA ASP A 318 2.50 19.14 -1.16
C ASP A 318 2.46 20.66 -1.31
N LYS A 319 1.77 21.16 -2.32
CA LYS A 319 1.67 22.59 -2.58
C LYS A 319 0.23 23.01 -2.85
N LEU A 320 -0.24 24.04 -2.18
CA LEU A 320 -1.53 24.66 -2.47
C LEU A 320 -1.46 25.42 -3.82
N ILE A 321 -2.45 25.23 -4.69
CA ILE A 321 -2.51 25.95 -5.97
C ILE A 321 -3.15 27.33 -5.79
N ASP A 322 -2.33 28.36 -5.89
CA ASP A 322 -2.78 29.75 -5.91
C ASP A 322 -3.69 30.03 -7.12
N GLY A 323 -4.80 30.72 -6.89
CA GLY A 323 -5.73 31.12 -7.96
C GLY A 323 -6.63 30.01 -8.49
N SER A 324 -6.61 28.81 -7.89
CA SER A 324 -7.59 27.75 -8.17
C SER A 324 -9.00 28.19 -7.77
N SER A 325 -10.02 27.78 -8.55
CA SER A 325 -11.44 27.95 -8.18
C SER A 325 -11.83 27.16 -6.93
N ASP A 326 -11.07 26.10 -6.63
CA ASP A 326 -11.14 25.36 -5.38
C ASP A 326 -9.98 25.78 -4.47
N PRO A 327 -10.25 26.49 -3.35
CA PRO A 327 -9.23 26.99 -2.43
C PRO A 327 -8.55 25.88 -1.60
N GLN A 328 -8.95 24.61 -1.74
CA GLN A 328 -8.28 23.45 -1.15
C GLN A 328 -7.64 22.55 -2.21
N LYS A 329 -7.39 23.06 -3.42
CA LYS A 329 -6.72 22.29 -4.46
C LYS A 329 -5.22 22.25 -4.23
N HIS A 330 -4.68 21.05 -4.05
CA HIS A 330 -3.26 20.81 -3.82
C HIS A 330 -2.63 20.06 -5.00
N SER A 331 -1.37 20.35 -5.28
CA SER A 331 -0.46 19.53 -6.10
C SER A 331 0.33 18.63 -5.18
N ARG A 332 0.32 17.33 -5.43
CA ARG A 332 0.98 16.36 -4.55
C ARG A 332 1.87 15.41 -5.31
N VAL A 333 3.07 15.19 -4.78
CA VAL A 333 3.98 14.16 -5.26
C VAL A 333 4.45 13.33 -4.08
N VAL A 334 4.45 12.02 -4.24
CA VAL A 334 5.19 11.11 -3.35
C VAL A 334 6.19 10.36 -4.19
N ALA A 335 7.43 10.30 -3.75
CA ALA A 335 8.47 9.56 -4.42
C ALA A 335 9.07 8.51 -3.48
N PHE A 336 9.30 7.31 -3.98
CA PHE A 336 10.05 6.25 -3.30
C PHE A 336 11.22 5.80 -4.17
N GLY A 337 12.36 5.51 -3.54
CA GLY A 337 13.54 4.98 -4.21
C GLY A 337 13.51 3.47 -4.45
N ASP A 338 12.36 2.83 -4.28
CA ASP A 338 12.12 1.41 -4.56
C ASP A 338 10.72 1.25 -5.18
N SER A 339 10.59 0.39 -6.18
CA SER A 339 9.32 -0.03 -6.78
C SER A 339 8.87 -1.44 -6.34
N ASP A 340 9.80 -2.28 -5.87
CA ASP A 340 9.56 -3.68 -5.51
C ASP A 340 8.68 -3.83 -4.26
N TRP A 341 8.71 -2.86 -3.34
CA TRP A 341 7.82 -2.87 -2.16
C TRP A 341 6.32 -2.83 -2.49
N ILE A 342 5.93 -2.32 -3.66
CA ILE A 342 4.54 -2.31 -4.16
C ILE A 342 4.23 -3.54 -5.03
N ARG A 343 5.23 -4.20 -5.60
CA ARG A 343 5.01 -5.43 -6.38
C ARG A 343 4.43 -6.54 -5.52
N ASN A 344 3.79 -7.54 -6.13
CA ASN A 344 3.05 -8.58 -5.44
C ASN A 344 3.85 -9.28 -4.32
N HIS A 345 5.15 -9.53 -4.54
CA HIS A 345 6.02 -10.11 -3.51
C HIS A 345 6.28 -9.17 -2.33
N GLY A 346 6.50 -7.87 -2.58
CA GLY A 346 6.76 -6.85 -1.56
C GLY A 346 5.48 -6.37 -0.86
N PHE A 347 4.36 -6.30 -1.58
CA PHE A 347 3.10 -5.74 -1.11
C PHE A 347 2.52 -6.50 0.09
N ARG A 348 2.72 -7.82 0.12
CA ARG A 348 2.23 -8.70 1.20
C ARG A 348 3.14 -8.70 2.43
N ILE A 349 4.30 -8.06 2.36
CA ILE A 349 5.29 -8.08 3.43
C ILE A 349 5.00 -6.96 4.44
N TYR A 350 4.94 -7.33 5.71
CA TYR A 350 4.74 -6.44 6.85
C TYR A 350 3.67 -5.34 6.61
N PHE A 351 4.02 -4.05 6.74
CA PHE A 351 3.14 -2.90 6.57
C PHE A 351 3.21 -2.26 5.17
N ASN A 352 3.84 -2.89 4.17
CA ASN A 352 3.97 -2.32 2.83
C ASN A 352 2.60 -2.03 2.19
N ARG A 353 1.64 -2.95 2.30
CA ARG A 353 0.25 -2.72 1.86
C ARG A 353 -0.38 -1.49 2.53
N ASP A 354 -0.17 -1.32 3.84
CA ASP A 354 -0.74 -0.19 4.57
C ASP A 354 -0.12 1.13 4.11
N LEU A 355 1.21 1.16 3.94
CA LEU A 355 1.94 2.31 3.43
C LEU A 355 1.48 2.70 2.01
N ALA A 356 1.33 1.72 1.12
CA ALA A 356 0.91 1.93 -0.27
C ALA A 356 -0.49 2.56 -0.33
N LEU A 357 -1.43 2.03 0.45
CA LEU A 357 -2.80 2.50 0.44
C LEU A 357 -2.97 3.84 1.17
N ASN A 358 -2.20 4.08 2.23
CA ASN A 358 -2.16 5.40 2.87
C ASN A 358 -1.57 6.45 1.93
N THR A 359 -0.52 6.10 1.18
CA THR A 359 0.09 6.97 0.16
C THR A 359 -0.95 7.38 -0.89
N VAL A 360 -1.67 6.42 -1.46
CA VAL A 360 -2.67 6.69 -2.51
C VAL A 360 -3.86 7.47 -1.97
N ASN A 361 -4.34 7.15 -0.77
CA ASN A 361 -5.43 7.90 -0.14
C ASN A 361 -5.04 9.37 0.12
N TRP A 362 -3.80 9.61 0.58
CA TRP A 362 -3.30 10.97 0.79
C TRP A 362 -3.11 11.73 -0.52
N LEU A 363 -2.50 11.10 -1.54
CA LEU A 363 -2.41 11.67 -2.89
C LEU A 363 -3.80 12.02 -3.44
N SER A 364 -4.81 11.21 -3.12
CA SER A 364 -6.19 11.42 -3.57
C SER A 364 -6.97 12.46 -2.78
N GLY A 365 -6.34 13.29 -1.95
CA GLY A 365 -7.01 14.42 -1.28
C GLY A 365 -7.80 14.07 -0.04
N ASP A 366 -7.88 12.79 0.32
CA ASP A 366 -8.92 12.29 1.23
C ASP A 366 -8.39 12.07 2.65
N ALA A 367 -7.59 13.02 3.15
CA ALA A 367 -6.89 12.96 4.43
C ALA A 367 -7.81 12.83 5.66
N SER A 368 -9.14 12.98 5.50
CA SER A 368 -10.13 12.87 6.57
C SER A 368 -10.67 11.45 6.79
N THR A 369 -10.26 10.45 5.99
CA THR A 369 -10.77 9.08 6.12
C THR A 369 -9.64 8.04 6.10
N VAL A 370 -8.76 8.06 7.09
CA VAL A 370 -8.03 6.84 7.47
C VAL A 370 -9.01 5.97 8.27
N ALA A 371 -9.87 5.25 7.56
CA ALA A 371 -10.62 4.17 8.19
C ALA A 371 -9.57 3.18 8.72
N ILE A 372 -9.52 3.00 10.05
CA ILE A 372 -8.64 2.02 10.68
C ILE A 372 -8.88 0.69 9.98
N ARG A 373 -7.92 0.27 9.14
CA ARG A 373 -8.03 -0.98 8.43
C ARG A 373 -8.02 -2.08 9.49
N PRO A 374 -9.05 -2.92 9.55
CA PRO A 374 -9.06 -4.03 10.48
C PRO A 374 -7.82 -4.87 10.18
N ARG A 375 -6.94 -5.02 11.17
CA ARG A 375 -5.76 -5.86 11.09
C ARG A 375 -6.26 -7.26 10.73
N ARG A 376 -6.06 -7.68 9.47
CA ARG A 376 -6.16 -9.12 9.16
C ARG A 376 -5.22 -9.79 10.16
N PHE A 377 -5.67 -10.87 10.81
CA PHE A 377 -4.79 -11.68 11.65
C PHE A 377 -3.61 -12.10 10.78
N ARG A 378 -2.54 -11.30 10.84
CA ARG A 378 -1.25 -11.66 10.27
C ARG A 378 -0.79 -12.75 11.21
N SER A 379 -0.37 -13.88 10.65
CA SER A 379 0.56 -14.74 11.35
C SER A 379 1.70 -13.81 11.80
N SER A 380 1.69 -13.44 13.07
CA SER A 380 2.75 -12.68 13.67
C SER A 380 3.95 -13.61 13.58
N PHE A 381 4.77 -13.42 12.55
CA PHE A 381 6.16 -13.82 12.64
C PHE A 381 6.77 -12.85 13.64
N ALA A 382 6.50 -13.10 14.92
CA ALA A 382 7.34 -12.58 15.98
C ALA A 382 8.76 -13.00 15.56
N PRO A 383 9.69 -12.06 15.36
CA PRO A 383 11.06 -12.41 15.02
C PRO A 383 11.57 -13.30 16.14
N MET A 384 11.72 -14.59 15.84
CA MET A 384 12.25 -15.54 16.80
C MET A 384 13.69 -15.12 17.05
N SER A 385 14.00 -14.71 18.28
CA SER A 385 15.39 -14.43 18.64
C SER A 385 16.24 -15.68 18.38
N GLU A 386 17.51 -15.51 18.06
CA GLU A 386 18.39 -16.66 17.83
C GLU A 386 18.43 -17.60 19.04
N ALA A 387 18.29 -17.05 20.26
CA ALA A 387 18.12 -17.81 21.48
C ALA A 387 16.81 -18.61 21.52
N ALA A 388 15.69 -18.03 21.09
CA ALA A 388 14.41 -18.72 20.99
C ALA A 388 14.43 -19.84 19.93
N LEU A 389 15.08 -19.61 18.78
CA LEU A 389 15.24 -20.63 17.73
C LEU A 389 16.12 -21.78 18.21
N ARG A 390 17.27 -21.49 18.82
CA ARG A 390 18.13 -22.51 19.42
C ARG A 390 17.41 -23.28 20.52
N GLY A 391 16.63 -22.60 21.36
CA GLY A 391 15.81 -23.23 22.39
C GLY A 391 14.73 -24.16 21.81
N LEU A 392 14.05 -23.73 20.75
CA LEU A 392 13.03 -24.52 20.06
C LEU A 392 13.63 -25.77 19.39
N LEU A 393 14.77 -25.61 18.71
CA LEU A 393 15.50 -26.71 18.10
C LEU A 393 16.01 -27.68 19.16
N ALA A 394 16.63 -27.18 20.24
CA ALA A 394 17.06 -28.02 21.35
C ALA A 394 15.90 -28.77 22.00
N ALA A 395 14.75 -28.11 22.21
CA ALA A 395 13.55 -28.75 22.74
C ALA A 395 13.03 -29.85 21.81
N SER A 396 13.12 -29.66 20.48
CA SER A 396 12.65 -30.62 19.48
C SER A 396 13.46 -31.92 19.47
N PHE A 397 14.75 -31.89 19.84
CA PHE A 397 15.58 -33.07 20.00
C PHE A 397 15.49 -33.66 21.42
N LEU A 398 15.55 -32.82 22.45
CA LEU A 398 15.62 -33.27 23.85
C LEU A 398 14.30 -33.87 24.37
N LEU A 399 13.14 -33.34 23.99
CA LEU A 399 11.84 -33.85 24.48
C LEU A 399 11.59 -35.30 24.07
N PRO A 400 11.73 -35.69 22.78
CA PRO A 400 11.61 -37.07 22.36
C PRO A 400 12.55 -38.01 23.12
N GLU A 401 13.81 -37.62 23.32
CA GLU A 401 14.82 -38.43 24.00
C GLU A 401 14.49 -38.64 25.48
N ILE A 402 14.07 -37.58 26.18
CA ILE A 402 13.63 -37.66 27.58
C ILE A 402 12.41 -38.58 27.72
N LEU A 403 11.43 -38.46 26.81
CA LEU A 403 10.26 -39.34 26.80
C LEU A 403 10.64 -40.80 26.52
N LEU A 404 11.58 -41.04 25.62
CA LEU A 404 12.06 -42.38 25.28
C LEU A 404 12.82 -43.02 26.44
N ILE A 405 13.72 -42.27 27.09
CA ILE A 405 14.44 -42.71 28.30
C ILE A 405 13.47 -42.94 29.46
N GLY A 406 12.51 -42.03 29.68
CA GLY A 406 11.48 -42.18 30.69
C GLY A 406 10.60 -43.41 30.46
N GLY A 407 10.22 -43.65 29.21
CA GLY A 407 9.48 -44.84 28.78
C GLY A 407 10.26 -46.14 29.02
N LEU A 408 11.54 -46.17 28.61
CA LEU A 408 12.46 -47.30 28.87
C LEU A 408 12.65 -47.54 30.36
N GLY A 409 12.81 -46.48 31.16
CA GLY A 409 12.98 -46.57 32.61
C GLY A 409 11.73 -47.15 33.30
N MET A 410 10.54 -46.69 32.91
CA MET A 410 9.28 -47.28 33.41
C MET A 410 9.10 -48.73 32.99
N TRP A 411 9.43 -49.07 31.74
CA TRP A 411 9.38 -50.45 31.24
C TRP A 411 10.33 -51.36 32.01
N TRP A 412 11.55 -50.89 32.30
CA TRP A 412 12.54 -51.67 33.03
C TRP A 412 12.14 -51.87 34.50
N ARG A 413 11.62 -50.83 35.15
CA ARG A 413 11.10 -50.91 36.52
C ARG A 413 9.95 -51.91 36.65
N ARG A 414 9.08 -52.02 35.64
CA ARG A 414 7.98 -53.01 35.60
C ARG A 414 8.44 -54.45 35.34
N ARG A 415 9.69 -54.66 34.94
CA ARG A 415 10.26 -55.99 34.69
C ARG A 415 11.14 -56.50 35.84
N VAL A 416 11.71 -55.59 36.61
CA VAL A 416 12.65 -55.90 37.71
C VAL A 416 11.99 -55.84 39.09
N CYS A 417 10.90 -55.09 39.22
CA CYS A 417 9.93 -55.21 40.32
C CYS A 417 8.71 -55.95 39.79
#